data_AF-X1VZB3-F1
#
_entry.id   AF-X1VZB3-F1
#
_cell.length_a   1.000
_cell.length_b   1.000
_cell.length_c   1.000
_cell.angle_alpha   90.00
_cell.angle_beta   90.00
_cell.angle_gamma   90.00
#
_symmetry.space_group_name_H-M   'P 1'
#
loop_
_entity.id
_entity.type
_entity.pdbx_description
1 polymer ?
#
loop_
_entity_poly.entity_id
_entity_poly.type
_entity_poly.pdbx_seq_one_letter_code
_entity_poly.pdbx_strand_id
1 'polypeptide(L)' 'MDRPDKTKYFLDIALSVAARSTCLRRKFGAVIVNGNTIVGTGYNGNAKDVINCYEVGCIKDMKGLPSNRAYDLCLAV' A
#
# COMPACT_ATOMS: atom_id res chain seq x y z
N MET A 1 -6.65 -8.57 -27.72
CA MET A 1 -5.89 -8.16 -26.51
C MET A 1 -4.50 -8.72 -26.67
N ASP A 2 -3.49 -7.86 -26.67
CA ASP A 2 -2.11 -8.30 -26.75
C ASP A 2 -1.61 -8.79 -25.39
N ARG A 3 -0.68 -9.74 -25.42
CA ARG A 3 -0.04 -10.26 -24.22
C ARG A 3 0.78 -9.14 -23.56
N PRO A 4 0.51 -8.76 -22.31
CA PRO A 4 1.29 -7.72 -21.64
C PRO A 4 2.75 -8.16 -21.48
N ASP A 5 3.67 -7.20 -21.58
CA ASP A 5 5.05 -7.42 -21.19
C ASP A 5 5.15 -7.68 -19.68
N LYS A 6 6.29 -8.20 -19.23
CA LYS A 6 6.47 -8.59 -17.83
C LYS A 6 6.39 -7.42 -16.87
N THR A 7 6.91 -6.25 -17.24
CA THR A 7 6.88 -5.06 -16.40
C THR A 7 5.43 -4.64 -16.17
N LYS A 8 4.64 -4.54 -17.24
CA LYS A 8 3.22 -4.23 -17.11
C LYS A 8 2.46 -5.29 -16.29
N TYR A 9 2.71 -6.57 -16.53
CA TYR A 9 2.12 -7.66 -15.76
C TYR A 9 2.39 -7.52 -14.25
N PHE A 10 3.65 -7.27 -13.85
CA PHE A 10 4.00 -7.12 -12.44
C PHE A 10 3.43 -5.85 -11.82
N LEU A 11 3.40 -4.74 -12.56
CA LEU A 11 2.81 -3.48 -12.10
C LEU A 11 1.29 -3.58 -11.92
N ASP A 12 0.58 -4.25 -12.83
CA ASP A 12 -0.86 -4.48 -12.72
C ASP A 12 -1.19 -5.35 -11.48
N ILE A 13 -0.31 -6.30 -11.15
CA ILE A 13 -0.41 -7.06 -9.89
C ILE A 13 -0.13 -6.16 -8.69
N ALA A 14 0.92 -5.32 -8.72
CA ALA A 14 1.21 -4.38 -7.66
C ALA A 14 0.03 -3.41 -7.39
N LEU A 15 -0.65 -2.95 -8.44
CA LEU A 15 -1.87 -2.14 -8.35
C LEU A 15 -3.02 -2.92 -7.69
N SER A 16 -3.19 -4.19 -8.06
CA SER A 16 -4.19 -5.07 -7.43
C SER A 16 -3.90 -5.30 -5.94
N VAL A 17 -2.63 -5.47 -5.58
CA VAL A 17 -2.18 -5.58 -4.18
C VAL A 17 -2.43 -4.27 -3.43
N ALA A 18 -2.12 -3.12 -4.04
CA ALA A 18 -2.36 -1.79 -3.47
C ALA A 18 -3.83 -1.56 -3.10
N ALA A 19 -4.77 -2.13 -3.86
CA ALA A 19 -6.20 -1.99 -3.60
C ALA A 19 -6.62 -2.51 -2.22
N ARG A 20 -5.84 -3.44 -1.63
CA ARG A 20 -6.04 -3.98 -0.28
C ARG A 20 -5.48 -3.08 0.84
N SER A 21 -4.78 -1.99 0.52
CA SER A 21 -4.29 -1.05 1.52
C SER A 21 -5.44 -0.48 2.36
N THR A 22 -5.22 -0.44 3.68
CA THR A 22 -6.15 0.10 4.66
C THR A 22 -5.96 1.60 4.91
N CYS A 23 -5.02 2.26 4.22
CA CYS A 23 -4.79 3.69 4.36
C CYS A 23 -5.83 4.50 3.58
N LEU A 24 -6.43 5.50 4.23
CA LEU A 24 -7.41 6.41 3.60
C LEU A 24 -6.78 7.43 2.65
N ARG A 25 -5.46 7.67 2.77
CA ARG A 25 -4.78 8.77 2.05
C ARG A 25 -4.02 8.30 0.82
N ARG A 26 -3.35 7.15 0.90
CA ARG A 26 -2.46 6.63 -0.14
C ARG A 26 -2.48 5.11 -0.15
N LYS A 27 -2.61 4.54 -1.34
CA LYS A 27 -2.59 3.10 -1.56
C LYS A 27 -1.35 2.74 -2.35
N PHE A 28 -0.37 2.14 -1.67
CA PHE A 28 0.85 1.62 -2.24
C PHE A 28 0.77 0.10 -2.29
N GLY A 29 1.29 -0.47 -3.36
CA GLY A 29 1.46 -1.91 -3.53
C GLY A 29 2.83 -2.20 -4.11
N ALA A 30 3.40 -3.30 -3.70
CA ALA A 30 4.72 -3.75 -4.09
C ALA A 30 4.68 -5.25 -4.40
N VAL A 31 5.51 -5.63 -5.37
CA VAL A 31 5.79 -7.01 -5.73
C VAL A 31 7.30 -7.19 -5.78
N ILE A 32 7.80 -8.29 -5.21
CA ILE A 32 9.21 -8.67 -5.27
C ILE A 32 9.29 -9.85 -6.24
N VAL A 33 10.14 -9.73 -7.25
CA VAL A 33 10.28 -10.72 -8.33
C VAL A 33 11.71 -11.23 -8.35
N ASN A 34 11.88 -12.55 -8.40
CA ASN A 34 13.15 -13.21 -8.67
C ASN A 34 13.06 -13.93 -10.02
N GLY A 35 13.82 -13.46 -11.01
CA GLY A 35 13.66 -13.90 -12.39
C GLY A 35 12.27 -13.55 -12.93
N ASN A 36 11.42 -14.56 -13.15
CA ASN A 36 10.03 -14.37 -13.59
C ASN A 36 9.00 -14.82 -12.54
N THR A 37 9.43 -15.06 -11.31
CA THR A 37 8.58 -15.59 -10.24
C THR A 37 8.39 -14.52 -9.18
N ILE A 38 7.14 -14.26 -8.81
CA ILE A 38 6.81 -13.41 -7.67
C ILE A 38 7.16 -14.18 -6.40
N VAL A 39 8.03 -13.61 -5.57
CA VAL A 39 8.47 -14.20 -4.30
C VAL A 39 7.85 -13.50 -3.08
N GLY A 40 7.21 -12.35 -3.30
CA GLY A 40 6.52 -11.63 -2.25
C GLY A 40 5.67 -10.50 -2.79
N THR A 41 4.64 -10.13 -2.03
CA THR A 41 3.76 -8.99 -2.30
C THR A 41 3.48 -8.26 -1.01
N GLY A 42 3.23 -6.96 -1.08
CA GLY A 42 2.85 -6.18 0.09
C GLY A 42 2.14 -4.89 -0.28
N TYR A 43 1.40 -4.34 0.67
CA TYR A 43 0.78 -3.02 0.58
C TYR A 43 1.03 -2.27 1.88
N ASN A 44 0.91 -0.95 1.85
CA ASN A 44 1.01 -0.15 3.07
C ASN A 44 -0.25 -0.27 3.91
N GLY A 45 -0.09 -0.39 5.22
CA GLY A 45 -1.18 -0.55 6.17
C GLY A 45 -0.65 -0.78 7.57
N ASN A 46 -1.57 -0.91 8.51
CA ASN A 46 -1.24 -1.23 9.90
C ASN A 46 -0.70 -2.67 10.00
N ALA A 47 0.01 -2.94 11.10
CA ALA A 47 0.40 -4.31 11.43
C ALA A 47 -0.83 -5.22 11.54
N LYS A 48 -0.62 -6.52 11.33
CA LYS A 48 -1.68 -7.52 11.42
C LYS A 48 -2.36 -7.44 12.80
N ASP A 49 -3.69 -7.55 12.80
CA ASP A 49 -4.53 -7.54 14.01
C ASP A 49 -4.51 -6.19 14.78
N VAL A 50 -3.98 -5.14 14.15
CA VAL A 50 -4.09 -3.75 14.64
C VAL A 50 -5.21 -3.03 13.91
N ILE A 51 -5.96 -2.24 14.67
CA ILE A 51 -7.05 -1.37 14.19
C ILE A 51 -6.53 -0.51 13.03
N ASN A 52 -7.31 -0.41 11.96
CA ASN A 52 -6.86 0.25 10.75
C ASN A 52 -7.60 1.58 10.47
N CYS A 53 -7.10 2.37 9.51
CA CYS A 53 -7.65 3.71 9.25
C CYS A 53 -9.11 3.68 8.76
N TYR A 54 -9.63 2.58 8.20
CA TYR A 54 -11.06 2.49 7.86
C TYR A 54 -11.95 2.37 9.11
N GLU A 55 -11.41 1.87 10.22
CA GLU A 55 -12.18 1.68 11.46
C GLU A 55 -12.21 2.96 12.30
N VAL A 56 -11.11 3.70 12.36
CA VAL A 56 -10.99 4.88 13.24
C VAL A 56 -10.72 6.19 12.53
N GLY A 57 -10.48 6.19 11.22
CA GLY A 57 -10.04 7.38 10.50
C GLY A 57 -8.53 7.60 10.54
N CYS A 58 -8.07 8.71 9.96
CA CYS A 58 -6.64 9.01 9.84
C CYS A 58 -6.16 9.93 10.98
N ILE A 59 -5.17 9.46 11.76
CA ILE A 59 -4.56 10.25 12.85
C ILE A 59 -3.97 11.59 12.36
N LYS A 60 -3.49 11.63 11.12
CA LYS A 60 -2.95 12.86 10.52
C LYS A 60 -4.03 13.92 10.31
N ASP A 61 -5.24 13.51 9.93
CA ASP A 61 -6.36 14.43 9.71
C ASP A 61 -6.87 14.95 11.06
N MET A 62 -7.04 14.05 12.04
CA MET A 62 -7.47 14.41 13.39
C MET A 62 -6.54 15.40 14.08
N LYS A 63 -5.23 15.30 13.84
CA LYS A 63 -4.22 16.17 14.43
C LYS A 63 -3.82 17.36 13.55
N GLY A 64 -4.44 17.54 12.38
CA GLY A 64 -4.09 18.61 11.45
C GLY A 64 -2.63 18.55 10.97
N LEU A 65 -2.05 17.36 10.83
CA LEU A 65 -0.64 17.19 10.50
C LEU A 65 -0.36 17.51 9.01
N PRO A 66 0.83 18.06 8.70
CA PRO A 66 1.17 18.45 7.34
C PRO A 66 1.20 17.26 6.36
N SER A 67 0.84 17.53 5.11
CA SER A 67 1.04 16.59 4.01
C SER A 67 2.53 16.31 3.82
N ASN A 68 2.87 15.10 3.39
CA ASN A 68 4.25 14.65 3.11
C ASN A 68 5.27 14.71 4.26
N ARG A 69 4.86 14.98 5.50
CA ARG A 69 5.72 14.97 6.69
C ARG A 69 5.06 14.22 7.86
N ALA A 70 5.72 14.16 9.01
CA ALA A 70 5.23 13.51 10.24
C ALA A 70 4.87 12.02 10.04
N TYR A 71 5.75 11.27 9.39
CA TYR A 71 5.58 9.82 9.17
C TYR A 71 5.85 9.00 10.43
N ASP A 72 6.65 9.51 11.35
CA ASP A 72 6.88 8.99 12.69
C ASP A 72 5.58 8.84 13.52
N LEU A 73 4.53 9.58 13.17
CA LEU A 73 3.20 9.50 13.80
C LEU A 73 2.19 8.66 13.00
N CYS A 74 2.57 8.12 11.83
CA CYS A 74 1.69 7.35 10.97
C CYS A 74 1.88 5.85 11.21
N LEU A 75 0.81 5.16 11.58
CA LEU A 75 0.84 3.70 11.81
C LEU A 75 0.67 2.88 10.52
N ALA A 76 0.31 3.52 9.41
CA ALA A 76 -0.01 2.88 8.13
C ALA A 76 0.97 3.27 7.00
N VAL A 77 2.04 4.02 7.33
CA VAL A 77 3.12 4.44 6.42
C VAL A 77 4.44 4.43 7.15
#